data_AF-A0A2V6WJY6-F1
#
_entry.id   AF-A0A2V6WJY6-F1
#
_cell.length_a   1.000
_cell.length_b   1.000
_cell.length_c   1.000
_cell.angle_alpha   90.00
_cell.angle_beta   90.00
_cell.angle_gamma   90.00
#
_symmetry.space_group_name_H-M   'P 1'
#
loop_
_entity.id
_entity.type
_entity.pdbx_description
1 polymer ?
#
loop_
_entity_poly.entity_id
_entity_poly.type
_entity_poly.pdbx_seq_one_letter_code
_entity_poly.pdbx_strand_id
1 'polypeptide(L)' 'MRLARTLIGMVHLPPLPGSPRWDGSMARVIATALADARALVEGGIDALLVENFGDAPFPAGRVEPAPVAAM' A
#
# COMPACT_ATOMS: atom_id res chain seq x y z
N MET A 1 11.69 -2.54 25.66
CA MET A 1 11.27 -1.13 25.79
C MET A 1 11.61 -0.43 24.48
N ARG A 2 10.64 0.23 23.84
CA ARG A 2 10.85 1.06 22.64
C ARG A 2 10.81 2.53 23.09
N LEU A 3 11.86 3.28 22.77
CA LEU A 3 12.15 4.60 23.35
C LEU A 3 11.29 5.69 22.69
N ALA A 4 10.69 6.57 23.48
CA ALA A 4 10.13 7.94 23.27
C ALA A 4 9.54 8.42 21.91
N ARG A 5 9.85 7.86 20.75
CA ARG A 5 9.32 8.23 19.42
C ARG A 5 9.05 6.99 18.58
N THR A 6 7.84 6.91 18.06
CA THR A 6 7.39 5.82 17.19
C THR A 6 7.71 6.13 15.72
N LEU A 7 8.39 5.23 15.01
CA LEU A 7 8.61 5.29 13.57
C LEU A 7 7.58 4.45 12.81
N ILE A 8 6.84 5.08 11.90
CA ILE A 8 5.84 4.39 11.06
C ILE A 8 6.36 4.35 9.62
N GLY A 9 6.48 3.16 9.06
CA GLY A 9 6.89 2.94 7.67
C GLY A 9 5.68 2.89 6.74
N MET A 10 5.78 3.55 5.60
CA MET A 10 4.72 3.59 4.59
C MET A 10 4.91 2.49 3.55
N VAL A 11 3.90 1.66 3.34
CA VAL A 11 3.82 0.68 2.25
C VAL A 11 2.83 1.21 1.22
N HIS A 12 3.36 1.61 0.06
CA HIS A 12 2.51 2.05 -1.05
C HIS A 12 2.15 0.84 -1.93
N LEU A 13 0.86 0.55 -2.03
CA LEU A 13 0.38 -0.48 -2.94
C LEU A 13 0.57 -0.03 -4.40
N PRO A 14 0.91 -0.95 -5.32
CA PRO A 14 0.70 -0.75 -6.74
C PRO A 14 -0.77 -0.41 -7.07
N PRO A 15 -1.09 0.01 -8.30
CA PRO A 15 -2.48 0.23 -8.72
C PRO A 15 -3.35 -0.98 -8.37
N LEU A 16 -4.55 -0.73 -7.85
CA LEU A 16 -5.54 -1.74 -7.48
C LEU A 16 -6.57 -1.96 -8.61
N PRO A 17 -7.37 -3.05 -8.56
CA PRO A 17 -8.49 -3.27 -9.48
C PRO A 17 -9.39 -2.04 -9.62
N GLY A 18 -9.60 -1.58 -10.85
CA GLY A 18 -10.43 -0.39 -11.14
C GLY A 18 -9.63 0.92 -11.23
N SER A 19 -8.37 0.93 -10.82
CA SER A 19 -7.49 2.10 -10.97
C SER A 19 -6.89 2.20 -12.37
N PRO A 20 -6.51 3.40 -12.86
CA PRO A 20 -6.13 3.61 -14.27
C PRO A 20 -4.96 2.76 -14.77
N ARG A 21 -4.07 2.34 -13.87
CA ARG A 21 -2.86 1.56 -14.20
C ARG A 21 -2.92 0.13 -13.68
N TRP A 22 -4.12 -0.38 -13.39
CA TRP A 22 -4.28 -1.76 -12.95
C TRP A 22 -3.70 -2.73 -13.98
N ASP A 23 -2.82 -3.63 -13.54
CA ASP A 23 -2.12 -4.58 -14.42
C ASP A 23 -2.75 -5.98 -14.44
N GLY A 24 -3.83 -6.20 -13.68
CA GLY A 24 -4.57 -7.45 -13.65
C GLY A 24 -4.14 -8.46 -12.57
N SER A 25 -3.17 -8.14 -11.69
CA SER A 25 -2.60 -9.13 -10.77
C SER A 25 -2.61 -8.74 -9.29
N MET A 26 -3.59 -9.26 -8.52
CA MET A 26 -3.58 -9.10 -7.06
C MET A 26 -2.41 -9.83 -6.40
N ALA A 27 -1.95 -10.92 -7.00
CA ALA A 27 -0.76 -11.62 -6.54
C ALA A 27 0.48 -10.71 -6.59
N ARG A 28 0.60 -9.85 -7.63
CA ARG A 28 1.68 -8.87 -7.73
C ARG A 28 1.57 -7.79 -6.65
N VAL A 29 0.38 -7.25 -6.43
CA VAL A 29 0.13 -6.26 -5.36
C VAL A 29 0.58 -6.80 -4.01
N ILE A 30 0.14 -8.01 -3.65
CA ILE A 30 0.48 -8.67 -2.39
C ILE A 30 1.98 -8.93 -2.30
N ALA A 31 2.60 -9.44 -3.38
CA ALA A 31 4.04 -9.72 -3.39
C ALA A 31 4.87 -8.45 -3.18
N THR A 32 4.54 -7.35 -3.85
CA THR A 32 5.21 -6.06 -3.67
C THR A 32 5.01 -5.52 -2.25
N ALA A 33 3.78 -5.49 -1.75
CA ALA A 33 3.47 -4.99 -0.41
C ALA A 33 4.22 -5.78 0.69
N LEU A 34 4.31 -7.11 0.54
CA LEU A 34 5.06 -7.96 1.47
C LEU A 34 6.57 -7.74 1.38
N ALA A 35 7.12 -7.47 0.20
CA ALA A 35 8.54 -7.17 0.03
C ALA A 35 8.91 -5.85 0.74
N ASP A 36 8.12 -4.80 0.53
CA ASP A 36 8.32 -3.50 1.18
C ASP A 36 8.13 -3.59 2.70
N ALA A 37 7.07 -4.26 3.15
CA ALA A 37 6.80 -4.48 4.57
C ALA A 37 7.95 -5.22 5.27
N ARG A 38 8.51 -6.26 4.64
CA ARG A 38 9.68 -6.98 5.19
C ARG A 38 10.90 -6.08 5.29
N ALA A 39 11.21 -5.32 4.23
CA ALA A 39 12.33 -4.39 4.25
C ALA A 39 12.20 -3.33 5.37
N LEU A 40 10.99 -2.81 5.59
CA LEU A 40 10.72 -1.85 6.68
C LEU A 40 10.87 -2.50 8.06
N VAL A 41 10.33 -3.70 8.25
CA VAL A 41 10.44 -4.45 9.52
C VAL A 41 11.90 -4.79 9.83
N GLU A 42 12.64 -5.29 8.84
CA GLU A 42 14.09 -5.58 8.95
C GLU A 42 14.90 -4.30 9.19
N GLY A 43 14.45 -3.16 8.66
CA GLY A 43 14.99 -1.83 8.90
C GLY A 43 14.70 -1.24 10.29
N GLY A 44 13.95 -1.94 11.15
CA GLY A 44 13.70 -1.54 12.54
C GLY A 44 12.49 -0.62 12.75
N ILE A 45 11.59 -0.52 11.76
CA ILE A 45 10.36 0.28 11.85
C ILE A 45 9.40 -0.25 12.93
N ASP A 46 8.56 0.64 13.47
CA ASP A 46 7.71 0.37 14.60
C ASP A 46 6.31 -0.09 14.30
N ALA A 47 5.75 0.50 13.25
CA ALA A 47 4.46 0.12 12.72
C ALA A 47 4.48 0.34 11.21
N LEU A 48 3.58 -0.33 10.52
CA LEU A 48 3.36 -0.14 9.09
C LEU A 48 2.05 0.63 8.88
N LEU A 49 2.06 1.54 7.92
CA LEU A 49 0.89 2.18 7.37
C LEU A 49 0.80 1.77 5.89
N VAL A 50 -0.38 1.36 5.45
CA VAL A 50 -0.63 0.89 4.07
C VAL A 50 -1.48 1.93 3.36
N GLU A 51 -1.07 2.31 2.16
CA GLU A 51 -1.75 3.33 1.34
C GLU A 51 -1.82 2.88 -0.12
N ASN A 52 -2.93 3.14 -0.79
CA ASN A 52 -3.18 2.82 -2.21
C ASN A 52 -2.62 3.90 -3.14
N PHE A 53 -1.47 4.49 -2.83
CA PHE A 53 -0.91 5.61 -3.59
C PHE A 53 -0.67 5.27 -5.08
N GLY A 54 -0.42 4.00 -5.39
CA GLY A 54 -0.28 3.50 -6.76
C GLY A 54 -1.51 3.70 -7.64
N ASP A 55 -2.70 3.91 -7.06
CA ASP A 55 -3.96 4.17 -7.78
C ASP A 55 -3.94 5.46 -8.60
N ALA A 56 -2.93 6.32 -8.43
CA ALA A 56 -2.76 7.52 -9.23
C ALA A 56 -2.83 7.23 -10.76
N PRO A 57 -3.36 8.16 -11.58
CA PRO A 57 -4.02 9.40 -11.18
C PRO A 57 -5.39 9.14 -10.51
N PHE A 58 -5.71 9.93 -9.48
CA PHE A 58 -6.97 9.82 -8.74
C PHE A 58 -8.07 10.62 -9.44
N PRO A 59 -9.11 9.98 -10.01
CA PRO A 59 -10.22 10.70 -10.62
C PRO A 59 -11.01 11.48 -9.57
N ALA A 60 -11.52 12.65 -9.96
CA ALA A 60 -12.39 13.43 -9.09
C ALA A 60 -13.74 12.73 -8.89
N GLY A 61 -14.31 12.86 -7.68
CA GLY A 61 -15.61 12.29 -7.34
C GLY A 61 -15.49 11.08 -6.40
N ARG A 62 -16.46 10.17 -6.49
CA ARG A 62 -16.52 8.98 -5.63
C ARG A 62 -15.49 7.95 -6.12
N VAL A 63 -14.76 7.37 -5.18
CA VAL A 63 -13.87 6.23 -5.46
C VAL A 63 -14.71 5.04 -5.92
N GLU A 64 -14.29 4.38 -6.99
CA GLU A 64 -14.95 3.19 -7.50
C GLU A 64 -14.99 2.07 -6.43
N PRO A 65 -16.00 1.20 -6.43
CA PRO A 65 -16.09 0.12 -5.42
C PRO A 65 -14.95 -0.89 -5.49
N ALA A 66 -14.35 -1.09 -6.67
CA ALA A 66 -13.31 -2.10 -6.86
C ALA A 66 -11.99 -1.79 -6.11
N PRO A 67 -11.42 -0.57 -6.20
CA PRO A 67 -10.26 -0.20 -5.38
C PRO A 67 -10.56 -0.29 -3.87
N VAL A 68 -11.77 0.10 -3.45
CA VAL A 68 -12.18 0.03 -2.03
C VAL A 68 -12.26 -1.41 -1.53
N ALA A 69 -12.74 -2.35 -2.35
CA ALA A 69 -12.84 -3.76 -1.98
C ALA A 69 -11.50 -4.52 -2.05
N ALA A 70 -10.53 -3.98 -2.81
CA ALA A 70 -9.21 -4.59 -2.97
C ALA A 70 -8.21 -4.18 -1.88
N MET A 71 -8.47 -3.05 -1.22
CA MET A 71 -7.78 -2.57 -0.03
C MET A 71 -8.18 -3.39 1.21
#